data_AF-A0A3C0JE12-F1
#
_entry.id   AF-A0A3C0JE12-F1
#
_cell.length_a   1.000
_cell.length_b   1.000
_cell.length_c   1.000
_cell.angle_alpha   90.00
_cell.angle_beta   90.00
_cell.angle_gamma   90.00
#
_symmetry.space_group_name_H-M   'P 1'
#
loop_
_entity.id
_entity.type
_entity.pdbx_description
1 polymer ?
#
loop_
_entity_poly.entity_id
_entity_poly.type
_entity_poly.pdbx_seq_one_letter_code
_entity_poly.pdbx_strand_id
1 'polypeptide(L)'
;MALAGWNVAFAAPADEPVNLDVIGKIRQEAFYRSQVMDTLGHLTEDIGPRLTNSPNMAKANAWTRTKLSGWGLVNAHDEAFADFGRGWEFRSASVDLLAPRMQPLHALPKAWTPG
;
A
#
# COMPACT_ATOMS: atom_id res chain seq x y z
N MET A 1 -10.32 -27.40 53.79
CA MET A 1 -9.63 -26.48 52.87
C MET A 1 -10.24 -26.68 51.48
N ALA A 2 -11.28 -25.92 51.14
CA ALA A 2 -12.05 -26.08 49.91
C ALA A 2 -11.57 -25.07 48.87
N LEU A 3 -11.06 -25.56 47.74
CA LEU A 3 -10.70 -24.73 46.60
C LEU A 3 -11.98 -24.40 45.82
N ALA A 4 -12.45 -23.16 45.93
CA ALA A 4 -13.53 -22.65 45.09
C ALA A 4 -12.95 -22.28 43.71
N GLY A 5 -13.29 -23.07 42.69
CA GLY A 5 -12.93 -22.78 41.30
C GLY A 5 -13.77 -21.62 40.76
N TRP A 6 -13.12 -20.57 40.25
CA TRP A 6 -13.77 -19.53 39.48
C TRP A 6 -13.99 -20.01 38.04
N ASN A 7 -15.25 -20.20 37.65
CA ASN A 7 -15.63 -20.36 36.26
C ASN A 7 -15.70 -18.97 35.61
N VAL A 8 -14.71 -18.63 34.79
CA VAL A 8 -14.80 -17.47 33.89
C VAL A 8 -15.56 -17.92 32.65
N ALA A 9 -16.84 -17.53 32.55
CA ALA A 9 -17.59 -17.69 31.32
C ALA A 9 -17.10 -16.64 30.30
N PHE A 10 -16.57 -17.10 29.17
CA PHE A 10 -16.29 -16.24 28.02
C PHE A 10 -17.63 -15.93 27.34
N ALA A 11 -18.08 -14.67 27.41
CA ALA A 11 -19.22 -14.22 26.62
C ALA A 11 -18.80 -14.15 25.14
N ALA A 12 -19.54 -14.83 24.27
CA ALA A 12 -19.41 -14.61 22.83
C ALA A 12 -19.80 -13.15 22.52
N PRO A 13 -19.11 -12.46 21.59
CA PRO A 13 -19.53 -11.13 21.17
C PRO A 13 -20.95 -11.23 20.62
N ALA A 14 -21.83 -10.33 21.06
CA ALA A 14 -23.17 -10.20 20.52
C ALA A 14 -23.09 -9.82 19.04
N ASP A 15 -23.97 -10.39 18.19
CA ASP A 15 -24.09 -9.98 16.79
C ASP A 15 -24.43 -8.49 16.73
N GLU A 16 -23.56 -7.71 16.10
CA GLU A 16 -23.80 -6.28 15.91
C GLU A 16 -24.96 -6.08 14.92
N PRO A 17 -26.02 -5.33 15.29
CA PRO A 17 -27.16 -5.14 14.41
C PRO A 17 -26.75 -4.36 13.15
N VAL A 18 -26.99 -4.95 11.98
CA VAL A 18 -26.63 -4.35 10.69
C VAL A 18 -27.55 -3.19 10.33
N ASN A 19 -26.97 -2.02 10.06
CA ASN A 19 -27.71 -0.85 9.58
C ASN A 19 -27.77 -0.82 8.04
N LEU A 20 -28.91 -1.22 7.48
CA LEU A 20 -29.11 -1.29 6.03
C LEU A 20 -29.10 0.09 5.34
N ASP A 21 -29.51 1.15 6.04
CA ASP A 21 -29.50 2.51 5.48
C ASP A 21 -28.07 3.00 5.24
N VAL A 22 -27.16 2.71 6.18
CA VAL A 22 -25.72 3.02 6.02
C VAL A 22 -25.13 2.23 4.86
N ILE A 23 -25.48 0.95 4.72
CA ILE A 23 -25.06 0.12 3.57
C ILE A 23 -25.56 0.73 2.25
N GLY A 24 -26.81 1.19 2.20
CA GLY A 24 -27.36 1.89 1.05
C GLY A 24 -26.55 3.13 0.67
N LYS A 25 -26.19 3.96 1.65
CA LYS A 25 -25.34 5.15 1.44
C LYS A 25 -23.95 4.78 0.93
N ILE A 26 -23.30 3.75 1.49
CA ILE A 26 -21.98 3.28 1.02
C ILE A 26 -22.05 2.83 -0.45
N ARG A 27 -23.09 2.07 -0.82
CA ARG A 27 -23.29 1.64 -2.21
C ARG A 27 -23.51 2.83 -3.14
N GLN A 28 -24.29 3.83 -2.71
CA GLN A 28 -24.52 5.04 -3.50
C GLN A 28 -23.20 5.77 -3.79
N GLU A 29 -22.33 5.94 -2.79
CA GLU A 29 -21.00 6.52 -2.98
C GLU A 29 -20.15 5.67 -3.95
N ALA A 30 -20.17 4.34 -3.78
CA ALA A 30 -19.39 3.42 -4.63
C ALA A 30 -19.81 3.42 -6.11
N PHE A 31 -21.10 3.56 -6.42
CA PHE A 31 -21.60 3.46 -7.80
C PHE A 31 -21.74 4.82 -8.51
N TYR A 32 -22.03 5.89 -7.77
CA TYR A 32 -22.40 7.17 -8.39
C TYR A 32 -21.47 8.33 -8.05
N ARG A 33 -20.58 8.16 -7.06
CA ARG A 33 -19.62 9.18 -6.63
C ARG A 33 -18.22 8.61 -6.40
N SER A 34 -17.92 7.52 -7.11
CA SER A 34 -16.65 6.83 -6.96
C SER A 34 -15.48 7.71 -7.36
N GLN A 35 -14.49 7.83 -6.49
CA GLN A 35 -13.21 8.47 -6.78
C GLN A 35 -12.11 7.46 -7.18
N VAL A 36 -12.47 6.17 -7.31
CA VAL A 36 -11.50 5.07 -7.49
C VAL A 36 -10.63 5.27 -8.72
N MET A 37 -11.22 5.66 -9.86
CA MET A 37 -10.46 5.80 -11.11
C MET A 37 -9.52 7.01 -11.08
N ASP A 38 -9.95 8.11 -10.48
CA ASP A 38 -9.10 9.31 -10.32
C ASP A 38 -7.93 9.02 -9.37
N THR A 39 -8.20 8.34 -8.25
CA THR A 39 -7.17 7.90 -7.30
C THR A 39 -6.21 6.91 -7.94
N LEU A 40 -6.73 5.94 -8.69
CA LEU A 40 -5.90 4.97 -9.40
C LEU A 40 -5.02 5.67 -10.43
N GLY A 41 -5.60 6.52 -11.28
CA GLY A 41 -4.89 7.27 -12.32
C GLY A 41 -3.77 8.12 -11.75
N HIS A 42 -4.04 8.90 -10.69
CA HIS A 42 -2.98 9.68 -10.05
C HIS A 42 -1.83 8.80 -9.53
N LEU A 43 -2.17 7.69 -8.88
CA LEU A 43 -1.14 6.77 -8.42
C LEU A 43 -0.38 6.17 -9.61
N THR A 44 -1.05 5.59 -10.61
CA THR A 44 -0.39 4.79 -11.65
C THR A 44 0.23 5.60 -12.78
N GLU A 45 -0.30 6.78 -13.08
CA GLU A 45 0.12 7.60 -14.23
C GLU A 45 0.94 8.81 -13.77
N ASP A 46 0.46 9.57 -12.78
CA ASP A 46 1.19 10.77 -12.32
C ASP A 46 2.41 10.39 -11.46
N ILE A 47 2.27 9.41 -10.56
CA ILE A 47 3.38 8.96 -9.70
C ILE A 47 4.17 7.83 -10.36
N GLY A 48 3.50 6.89 -11.03
CA GLY A 48 4.15 5.76 -11.70
C GLY A 48 4.66 4.68 -10.74
N PRO A 49 5.65 3.85 -11.12
CA PRO A 49 6.12 2.71 -10.31
C PRO A 49 6.59 3.11 -8.90
N ARG A 50 6.13 2.37 -7.87
CA ARG A 50 6.36 2.65 -6.44
C ARG A 50 7.04 1.48 -5.75
N LEU A 51 8.28 1.18 -6.12
CA LEU A 51 9.05 0.16 -5.42
C LEU A 51 9.24 0.55 -3.94
N THR A 52 9.21 -0.40 -3.01
CA THR A 52 9.42 -0.12 -1.58
C THR A 52 10.70 0.66 -1.33
N ASN A 53 10.59 1.74 -0.55
CA ASN A 53 11.67 2.67 -0.24
C ASN A 53 12.30 3.38 -1.47
N SER A 54 11.58 3.46 -2.60
CA SER A 54 11.96 4.31 -3.74
C SER A 54 11.48 5.76 -3.58
N PRO A 55 12.02 6.72 -4.35
CA PRO A 55 11.52 8.09 -4.35
C PRO A 55 10.03 8.21 -4.67
N ASN A 56 9.51 7.38 -5.59
CA ASN A 56 8.10 7.41 -5.96
C ASN A 56 7.18 6.80 -4.89
N MET A 57 7.66 5.83 -4.09
CA MET A 57 6.92 5.39 -2.90
C MET A 57 6.77 6.54 -1.90
N ALA A 58 7.84 7.31 -1.64
CA ALA A 58 7.78 8.46 -0.75
C ALA A 58 6.78 9.53 -1.25
N LYS A 59 6.75 9.81 -2.56
CA LYS A 59 5.74 10.69 -3.18
C LYS A 59 4.31 10.15 -2.98
N ALA A 60 4.10 8.86 -3.18
CA ALA A 60 2.80 8.22 -3.02
C ALA A 60 2.29 8.26 -1.58
N ASN A 61 3.17 8.00 -0.60
CA ASN A 61 2.83 8.09 0.81
C ASN A 61 2.43 9.52 1.19
N ALA A 62 3.21 10.51 0.78
CA ALA A 62 2.91 11.92 1.03
C ALA A 62 1.57 12.34 0.39
N TRP A 63 1.33 11.98 -0.87
CA TRP A 63 0.07 12.26 -1.54
C TRP A 63 -1.12 11.59 -0.85
N THR A 64 -0.96 10.32 -0.47
CA THR A 64 -2.02 9.55 0.20
C THR A 64 -2.37 10.20 1.54
N ARG A 65 -1.37 10.59 2.33
CA ARG A 65 -1.58 11.33 3.58
C ARG A 65 -2.40 12.60 3.35
N THR A 66 -2.04 13.39 2.34
CA THR A 66 -2.80 14.59 1.97
C THR A 66 -4.23 14.27 1.56
N LYS A 67 -4.46 13.21 0.77
CA LYS A 67 -5.81 12.78 0.37
C LYS A 67 -6.66 12.34 1.56
N LEU A 68 -6.11 11.50 2.44
CA LEU A 68 -6.80 11.05 3.65
C LEU A 68 -7.16 12.22 4.56
N SER A 69 -6.22 13.14 4.81
CA SER A 69 -6.50 14.36 5.58
C SER A 69 -7.57 15.23 4.90
N GLY A 70 -7.54 15.35 3.57
CA GLY A 70 -8.55 16.08 2.79
C GLY A 70 -9.95 15.48 2.85
N TRP A 71 -10.06 14.15 3.03
CA TRP A 71 -11.34 13.47 3.29
C TRP A 71 -11.80 13.57 4.75
N GLY A 72 -11.02 14.22 5.62
CA GLY A 72 -11.36 14.43 7.02
C GLY A 72 -10.88 13.33 7.97
N LEU A 73 -10.01 12.41 7.53
CA LEU A 73 -9.41 11.44 8.44
C LEU A 73 -8.48 12.16 9.42
N VAL A 74 -8.67 11.85 10.70
CA VAL A 74 -7.81 12.30 11.78
C VAL A 74 -6.65 11.32 11.96
N ASN A 75 -5.47 11.82 12.32
CA ASN A 75 -4.25 11.03 12.56
C ASN A 75 -3.66 10.32 11.32
N ALA A 76 -3.83 10.85 10.11
CA ALA A 76 -3.12 10.35 8.93
C ALA A 76 -1.62 10.71 9.02
N HIS A 77 -0.76 9.70 9.16
CA HIS A 77 0.69 9.86 9.23
C HIS A 77 1.40 8.65 8.64
N ASP A 78 2.70 8.81 8.37
CA ASP A 78 3.53 7.71 7.89
C ASP A 78 4.18 7.03 9.09
N GLU A 79 4.14 5.70 9.11
CA GLU A 79 4.91 4.89 10.06
C GLU A 79 6.12 4.30 9.35
N ALA A 80 7.31 4.54 9.90
CA ALA A 80 8.54 4.03 9.33
C ALA A 80 8.67 2.53 9.62
N PHE A 81 8.96 1.74 8.59
CA PHE A 81 9.44 0.37 8.78
C PHE A 81 10.95 0.42 9.09
N ALA A 82 11.29 0.20 10.36
CA ALA A 82 12.66 0.25 10.84
C ALA A 82 13.56 -0.77 10.11
N ASP A 83 14.84 -0.41 9.95
CA ASP A 83 15.89 -1.28 9.42
C ASP A 83 15.67 -1.85 8.00
N PHE A 84 14.80 -1.24 7.17
CA PHE A 84 14.66 -1.63 5.76
C PHE A 84 15.98 -1.49 4.97
N GLY A 85 16.82 -0.53 5.36
CA GLY A 85 18.06 -0.19 4.68
C GLY A 85 17.90 0.88 3.61
N ARG A 86 18.83 0.91 2.64
CA ARG A 86 18.88 1.95 1.61
C ARG A 86 17.75 1.80 0.58
N GLY A 87 17.25 2.93 0.10
CA GLY A 87 16.32 2.98 -1.03
C GLY A 87 16.99 2.53 -2.33
N TRP A 88 16.16 2.29 -3.35
CA TRP A 88 16.63 1.86 -4.67
C TRP A 88 15.77 2.48 -5.78
N GLU A 89 16.41 2.83 -6.90
CA GLU A 89 15.77 3.37 -8.10
C GLU A 89 16.48 2.81 -9.34
N PHE A 90 15.69 2.30 -10.29
CA PHE A 90 16.22 1.85 -11.58
C PHE A 90 16.42 3.06 -12.50
N ARG A 91 17.63 3.24 -13.03
CA ARG A 91 17.93 4.27 -14.03
C ARG A 91 18.21 3.67 -15.41
N SER A 92 19.15 2.74 -15.46
CA SER A 92 19.55 2.08 -16.71
C SER A 92 20.28 0.77 -16.41
N ALA A 93 20.20 -0.19 -17.32
CA ALA A 93 21.07 -1.35 -17.38
C ALA A 93 21.32 -1.71 -18.84
N SER A 94 22.55 -2.13 -19.14
CA SER A 94 22.92 -2.68 -20.44
C SER A 94 23.64 -4.01 -20.22
N VAL A 95 23.29 -4.99 -21.04
CA VAL A 95 23.91 -6.31 -21.01
C VAL A 95 24.15 -6.71 -22.45
N ASP A 96 25.41 -7.00 -22.78
CA ASP A 96 25.82 -7.43 -24.11
C ASP A 96 26.42 -8.84 -24.02
N LEU A 97 25.90 -9.77 -24.83
CA LEU A 97 26.56 -11.03 -25.08
C LEU A 97 27.82 -10.73 -25.91
N LEU A 98 29.00 -11.15 -25.46
CA LEU A 98 30.26 -10.87 -26.16
C LEU A 98 30.64 -11.95 -27.18
N ALA A 99 30.22 -13.20 -26.95
CA ALA A 99 30.53 -14.35 -27.80
C ALA A 99 29.40 -15.38 -27.76
N PRO A 100 29.21 -16.19 -28.81
CA PRO A 100 30.02 -16.25 -30.04
C PRO A 100 29.73 -15.12 -31.05
N ARG A 101 28.64 -14.37 -30.87
CA ARG A 101 28.33 -13.18 -31.68
C ARG A 101 27.81 -12.09 -30.77
N MET A 102 28.33 -10.87 -30.95
CA MET A 102 27.92 -9.72 -30.16
C MET A 102 26.44 -9.38 -30.37
N GLN A 103 25.66 -9.33 -29.29
CA GLN A 103 24.24 -8.95 -29.34
C GLN A 103 23.78 -8.38 -27.99
N PRO A 104 22.86 -7.40 -27.99
CA PRO A 104 22.25 -6.90 -26.76
C PRO A 104 21.31 -7.95 -26.16
N LEU A 105 21.24 -8.00 -24.83
CA LEU A 105 20.31 -8.83 -24.09
C LEU A 105 19.27 -7.98 -23.36
N HIS A 106 18.01 -8.40 -23.43
CA HIS A 106 16.93 -7.78 -22.67
C HIS A 106 16.99 -8.27 -21.22
N ALA A 107 17.60 -7.44 -20.37
CA ALA A 107 17.74 -7.73 -18.95
C ALA A 107 17.38 -6.51 -18.11
N LEU A 108 16.78 -6.75 -16.95
CA LEU A 108 16.58 -5.77 -15.90
C LEU A 108 17.32 -6.24 -14.65
N PRO A 109 17.97 -5.34 -13.90
CA PRO A 109 18.60 -5.72 -12.64
C PRO A 109 17.51 -6.11 -11.64
N LYS A 110 17.85 -7.05 -10.75
CA LYS A 110 17.04 -7.29 -9.58
C LYS A 110 17.04 -6.02 -8.73
N ALA A 111 15.88 -5.66 -8.20
CA ALA A 111 15.77 -4.55 -7.26
C ALA A 111 16.76 -4.74 -6.08
N TRP A 112 17.30 -3.63 -5.57
CA TRP A 112 18.30 -3.58 -4.50
C TRP A 112 19.67 -4.21 -4.83
N THR A 113 19.95 -4.59 -6.08
CA THR A 113 21.32 -4.95 -6.49
C THR A 113 22.24 -3.72 -6.32
N PRO A 114 23.45 -3.89 -5.74
CA PRO A 114 24.45 -2.83 -5.67
C PRO A 114 24.84 -2.31 -7.06
N GLY A 115 25.09 -1.00 -7.16
CA GLY A 115 25.58 -0.33 -8.36
C GLY A 115 26.69 0.65 -8.02
#